data_AF-A0A8B7T8Z7-F1
#
_entry.id   AF-A0A8B7T8Z7-F1
#
_cell.length_a   1.000
_cell.length_b   1.000
_cell.length_c   1.000
_cell.angle_alpha   90.00
_cell.angle_beta   90.00
_cell.angle_gamma   90.00
#
_symmetry.space_group_name_H-M   'P 1'
#
loop_
_entity.id
_entity.type
_entity.pdbx_description
1 polymer ?
#
loop_
_entity_poly.entity_id
_entity_poly.type
_entity_poly.pdbx_seq_one_letter_code
_entity_poly.pdbx_strand_id
1 'polypeptide(L)'
;RSSNVSYCAGRKPLSVSLCPRPQVKSQLEDKANKKYPLFKAVEFKSQVVAGTNYFIKVQVDNDDFVHLRVFKSLPHENKPLTLHDYQADKTKNDALTYF
;
A
#
# COMPACT_ATOMS: atom_id res chain seq x y z
N ARG A 1 30.04 6.41 -10.12
CA ARG A 1 29.35 6.70 -8.85
C ARG A 1 27.91 6.21 -9.01
N SER A 2 27.64 5.01 -8.49
CA SER A 2 26.54 4.15 -8.88
C SER A 2 25.16 4.70 -8.50
N SER A 3 24.27 4.81 -9.48
CA SER A 3 22.83 5.01 -9.27
C SER A 3 22.12 3.86 -10.00
N ASN A 4 22.14 2.66 -9.42
CA ASN A 4 21.38 1.53 -9.95
C ASN A 4 19.92 1.68 -9.50
N VAL A 5 19.13 2.45 -10.24
CA VAL A 5 17.67 2.35 -10.18
C VAL A 5 17.27 1.23 -11.12
N SER A 6 17.21 0.01 -10.58
CA SER A 6 16.75 -1.17 -11.31
C SER A 6 15.23 -1.10 -11.45
N TYR A 7 14.75 -0.55 -12.56
CA TYR A 7 13.38 -0.78 -13.00
C TYR A 7 13.29 -2.22 -13.53
N CYS A 8 12.44 -3.04 -12.93
CA CYS A 8 12.20 -4.40 -13.38
C CYS A 8 11.60 -4.40 -14.79
N ALA A 9 12.45 -4.61 -15.81
CA ALA A 9 12.04 -5.02 -17.14
C ALA A 9 11.80 -6.53 -17.14
N GLY A 10 10.59 -6.98 -17.48
CA GLY A 10 10.32 -8.40 -17.73
C GLY A 10 8.84 -8.79 -17.58
N ARG A 11 8.23 -9.25 -18.67
CA ARG A 11 6.87 -9.81 -18.69
C ARG A 11 6.84 -11.15 -17.93
N LYS A 12 5.94 -11.32 -16.95
CA LYS A 12 5.41 -12.64 -16.50
C LYS A 12 3.92 -12.53 -16.10
N PRO A 13 3.10 -13.58 -16.33
CA PRO A 13 1.64 -13.50 -16.29
C PRO A 13 1.02 -13.86 -14.93
N LEU A 14 -0.17 -13.29 -14.67
CA LEU A 14 -1.27 -13.76 -13.80
C LEU A 14 -0.91 -14.46 -12.48
N SER A 15 -0.15 -13.77 -11.63
CA SER A 15 -0.47 -13.65 -10.20
C SER A 15 0.10 -12.30 -9.78
N VAL A 16 -0.69 -11.25 -9.99
CA VAL A 16 -0.26 -9.88 -9.69
C VAL A 16 -0.07 -9.82 -8.17
N SER A 17 1.17 -10.04 -7.73
CA SER A 17 1.71 -9.43 -6.52
C SER A 17 1.22 -7.99 -6.56
N LEU A 18 0.24 -7.66 -5.71
CA LEU A 18 -0.33 -6.33 -5.67
C LEU A 18 0.81 -5.38 -5.30
N CYS A 19 1.48 -4.82 -6.31
CA CYS A 19 2.42 -3.73 -6.13
C CYS A 19 1.56 -2.56 -5.68
N PRO A 20 1.65 -2.14 -4.41
CA PRO A 20 0.91 -0.97 -3.96
C PRO A 20 1.34 0.20 -4.85
N ARG A 21 0.40 1.10 -5.20
CA ARG A 21 0.76 2.23 -6.07
C ARG A 21 1.92 3.01 -5.44
N PRO A 22 2.95 3.42 -6.22
CA PRO A 22 4.10 4.17 -5.69
C PRO A 22 3.70 5.42 -4.88
N GLN A 23 2.60 6.04 -5.27
CA GLN A 23 2.01 7.19 -4.57
C GLN A 23 1.61 6.90 -3.12
N VAL A 24 1.03 5.73 -2.85
CA VAL A 24 0.61 5.35 -1.49
C VAL A 24 1.83 5.05 -0.63
N LYS A 25 2.85 4.41 -1.22
CA LYS A 25 4.13 4.16 -0.55
C LYS A 25 4.79 5.47 -0.11
N SER A 26 4.90 6.45 -1.01
CA SER A 26 5.49 7.75 -0.68
C SER A 26 4.75 8.41 0.49
N GLN A 27 3.41 8.47 0.42
CA GLN A 27 2.60 9.05 1.49
C GLN A 27 2.80 8.35 2.85
N LEU A 28 2.98 7.03 2.86
CA LEU A 28 3.29 6.30 4.09
C LEU A 28 4.68 6.66 4.61
N GLU A 29 5.69 6.66 3.74
CA GLU A 29 7.07 7.00 4.14
C GLU A 29 7.17 8.42 4.70
N ASP A 30 6.46 9.36 4.09
CA ASP A 30 6.39 10.77 4.51
C ASP A 30 5.67 10.89 5.86
N LYS A 31 4.53 10.20 6.05
CA LYS A 31 3.79 10.20 7.33
C LYS A 31 4.51 9.48 8.47
N ALA A 32 5.22 8.40 8.18
CA ALA A 32 5.94 7.60 9.17
C ALA A 32 7.37 8.11 9.42
N ASN A 33 7.85 9.07 8.61
CA ASN A 33 9.25 9.52 8.59
C ASN A 33 10.25 8.33 8.53
N LYS A 34 9.91 7.30 7.76
CA LYS A 34 10.64 6.02 7.65
C LYS A 34 10.57 5.52 6.22
N LYS A 35 11.65 4.92 5.71
CA LYS A 35 11.68 4.27 4.40
C LYS A 35 11.27 2.80 4.49
N TYR A 36 10.56 2.33 3.47
CA TYR A 36 10.08 0.95 3.39
C TYR A 36 10.65 0.28 2.12
N PRO A 37 11.85 -0.32 2.18
CA PRO A 37 12.47 -0.92 1.00
C PRO A 37 11.61 -2.04 0.40
N LEU A 38 11.00 -2.88 1.25
CA LEU A 38 9.96 -3.83 0.88
C LEU A 38 8.58 -3.18 1.03
N PHE A 39 7.70 -3.42 0.05
CA PHE A 39 6.34 -2.89 0.06
C PHE A 39 5.42 -3.77 -0.77
N LYS A 40 5.00 -4.91 -0.22
CA LYS A 40 4.22 -5.94 -0.93
C LYS A 40 2.84 -6.08 -0.31
N ALA A 41 1.77 -5.76 -1.04
CA ALA A 41 0.42 -6.03 -0.52
C ALA A 41 0.12 -7.53 -0.55
N VAL A 42 -0.47 -8.01 0.55
CA VAL A 42 -0.78 -9.43 0.77
C VAL A 42 -2.29 -9.69 0.91
N GLU A 43 -3.03 -8.73 1.44
CA GLU A 43 -4.49 -8.82 1.62
C GLU A 43 -5.11 -7.44 1.40
N PHE A 44 -6.35 -7.40 0.91
CA PHE A 44 -7.11 -6.17 0.81
C PHE A 44 -8.58 -6.39 1.16
N LYS A 45 -9.22 -5.35 1.69
CA LYS A 45 -10.66 -5.23 1.88
C LYS A 45 -11.11 -3.88 1.33
N SER A 46 -12.38 -3.78 0.96
CA SER A 46 -12.96 -2.53 0.47
C SER A 46 -14.23 -2.19 1.23
N GLN A 47 -14.52 -0.90 1.30
CA GLN A 47 -15.74 -0.34 1.87
C GLN A 47 -16.18 0.84 1.01
N VAL A 48 -17.39 0.76 0.45
CA VAL A 48 -18.00 1.83 -0.35
C VAL A 48 -18.55 2.90 0.57
N VAL A 49 -18.28 4.17 0.23
CA VAL A 49 -18.78 5.38 0.90
C VAL A 49 -19.11 6.43 -0.18
N ALA A 50 -19.03 7.73 0.10
CA ALA A 50 -18.92 8.76 -0.95
C ALA A 50 -17.54 8.70 -1.64
N GLY A 51 -17.23 7.55 -2.24
CA GLY A 51 -15.89 7.11 -2.65
C GLY A 51 -15.67 5.64 -2.25
N THR A 52 -14.43 5.23 -2.07
CA THR A 52 -14.10 3.87 -1.62
C THR A 52 -12.89 3.90 -0.68
N ASN A 53 -13.07 3.35 0.52
CA ASN A 53 -11.95 3.01 1.40
C ASN A 53 -11.41 1.64 1.02
N TYR A 54 -10.11 1.55 0.82
CA TYR A 54 -9.36 0.32 0.69
C TYR A 54 -8.54 0.11 1.95
N PHE A 55 -8.74 -1.03 2.58
CA PHE A 55 -7.91 -1.51 3.66
C PHE A 55 -6.91 -2.49 3.05
N ILE A 56 -5.62 -2.29 3.27
CA ILE A 56 -4.57 -3.06 2.59
C ILE A 56 -3.56 -3.51 3.62
N LYS A 57 -3.35 -4.82 3.74
CA LYS A 57 -2.24 -5.38 4.51
C LYS A 57 -1.01 -5.44 3.63
N VAL A 58 0.06 -4.77 4.05
CA VAL A 58 1.31 -4.65 3.30
C VAL A 58 2.45 -5.21 4.13
N GLN A 59 3.17 -6.17 3.56
CA GLN A 59 4.44 -6.65 4.10
C GLN A 59 5.52 -5.60 3.82
N VAL A 60 6.20 -5.16 4.87
CA VAL A 60 7.23 -4.11 4.81
C VAL A 60 8.61 -4.58 5.26
N ASP A 61 8.67 -5.74 5.92
CA ASP A 61 9.89 -6.53 6.17
C ASP A 61 9.50 -8.04 6.27
N ASN A 62 10.42 -8.91 6.68
CA ASN A 62 10.18 -10.35 6.79
C ASN A 62 8.94 -10.69 7.62
N ASP A 63 8.84 -10.15 8.84
CA ASP A 63 7.73 -10.40 9.77
C ASP A 63 6.93 -9.13 10.10
N ASP A 64 7.33 -7.98 9.53
CA ASP A 64 6.68 -6.69 9.75
C ASP A 64 5.67 -6.36 8.66
N PHE A 65 4.49 -5.93 9.11
CA PHE A 65 3.37 -5.55 8.28
C PHE A 65 2.83 -4.19 8.70
N VAL A 66 2.24 -3.50 7.73
CA VAL A 66 1.49 -2.26 7.93
C VAL A 66 0.11 -2.46 7.34
N HIS A 67 -0.93 -2.06 8.08
CA HIS A 67 -2.27 -1.96 7.54
C HIS A 67 -2.52 -0.53 7.08
N LEU A 68 -2.95 -0.35 5.85
CA LEU A 68 -3.22 0.96 5.24
C LEU A 68 -4.71 1.15 5.06
N ARG A 69 -5.17 2.37 5.31
CA ARG A 69 -6.48 2.87 4.87
C ARG A 69 -6.27 3.89 3.76
N VAL A 70 -6.55 3.49 2.54
CA VAL A 70 -6.41 4.32 1.35
C VAL A 70 -7.78 4.72 0.85
N PHE A 71 -8.02 6.00 0.62
CA PHE A 71 -9.25 6.47 0.02
C PHE A 71 -9.07 6.70 -1.48
N LYS A 72 -10.09 6.27 -2.22
CA LYS A 72 -10.28 6.57 -3.63
C LYS A 72 -11.53 7.43 -3.74
N SER A 73 -11.34 8.67 -4.17
CA SER A 73 -12.46 9.56 -4.48
C SER A 73 -13.31 9.04 -5.64
N LEU A 74 -14.51 9.59 -5.77
CA LEU A 74 -15.42 9.24 -6.86
C LEU A 74 -14.78 9.55 -8.23
N PRO A 75 -15.13 8.80 -9.29
CA PRO A 75 -14.50 8.95 -10.61
C PRO A 75 -14.53 10.37 -11.18
N HIS A 76 -15.59 11.14 -10.91
CA HIS A 76 -15.74 12.50 -11.42
C HIS A 76 -14.88 13.54 -10.69
N GLU A 77 -14.37 13.23 -9.50
CA GLU A 77 -13.53 14.15 -8.74
C GLU A 77 -12.09 14.18 -9.27
N ASN A 78 -11.66 13.17 -10.04
CA ASN A 78 -10.31 13.05 -10.59
C ASN A 78 -9.17 13.27 -9.56
N LYS A 79 -9.43 12.92 -8.30
CA LYS A 79 -8.44 13.04 -7.23
C LYS A 79 -7.55 11.80 -7.16
N PRO A 80 -6.28 11.97 -6.77
CA PRO A 80 -5.39 10.83 -6.56
C PRO A 80 -5.82 9.96 -5.37
N LEU A 81 -5.22 8.78 -5.26
CA LEU A 81 -5.36 7.96 -4.05
C LEU A 81 -4.68 8.63 -2.86
N THR A 82 -5.39 8.74 -1.75
CA THR A 82 -4.89 9.35 -0.53
C THR A 82 -4.75 8.31 0.56
N LEU A 83 -3.59 8.25 1.22
CA LEU A 83 -3.42 7.49 2.45
C LEU A 83 -4.13 8.25 3.58
N HIS A 84 -5.30 7.79 3.99
CA HIS A 84 -6.03 8.39 5.09
C HIS A 84 -5.37 8.06 6.42
N ASP A 85 -5.13 6.78 6.68
CA ASP A 85 -4.58 6.32 7.95
C ASP A 85 -3.75 5.03 7.79
N TYR A 86 -2.97 4.68 8.80
CA TYR A 86 -2.19 3.46 8.83
C TYR A 86 -2.01 2.92 10.26
N GLN A 87 -1.81 1.61 10.37
CA GLN A 87 -1.38 0.95 11.60
C GLN A 87 -0.05 0.23 11.32
N ALA A 88 1.00 0.61 12.05
CA ALA A 88 2.31 -0.02 12.00
C ALA A 88 2.39 -1.22 12.97
N ASP A 89 3.57 -1.87 13.00
CA ASP A 89 3.94 -2.94 13.92
C ASP A 89 2.93 -4.10 13.93
N LYS A 90 2.40 -4.44 12.75
CA LYS A 90 1.55 -5.60 12.53
C LYS A 90 2.39 -6.80 12.12
N THR A 91 1.83 -7.97 12.34
CA THR A 91 2.40 -9.26 11.98
C THR A 91 1.59 -9.92 10.87
N LYS A 92 2.14 -11.01 10.33
CA LYS A 92 1.43 -11.84 9.33
C LYS A 92 0.08 -12.37 9.81
N ASN A 93 -0.08 -12.59 11.11
CA ASN A 93 -1.28 -13.21 11.68
C ASN A 93 -2.35 -12.17 12.09
N ASP A 94 -2.01 -10.89 12.16
CA ASP A 94 -2.98 -9.84 12.47
C ASP A 94 -4.04 -9.72 11.38
N ALA A 95 -5.30 -9.85 11.77
CA ALA A 95 -6.41 -9.72 10.84
C ALA A 95 -6.50 -8.28 10.29
N LEU A 96 -6.75 -8.15 8.99
CA LEU A 96 -7.02 -6.86 8.38
C LEU A 96 -8.43 -6.39 8.78
N THR A 97 -8.54 -5.44 9.70
CA THR A 97 -9.83 -4.89 10.18
C THR A 97 -10.09 -3.48 9.64
N TYR A 98 -11.32 -3.00 9.83
CA TYR A 98 -11.67 -1.60 9.58
C TYR A 98 -11.18 -0.71 10.73
N PHE A 99 -10.59 0.44 10.39
CA PHE A 99 -10.12 1.49 11.31
C PHE A 99 -10.24 2.86 10.62
#